data_AF-A0A7W0S9Y1-F1
#
_entry.id   AF-A0A7W0S9Y1-F1
#
_cell.length_a   1.000
_cell.length_b   1.000
_cell.length_c   1.000
_cell.angle_alpha   90.00
_cell.angle_beta   90.00
_cell.angle_gamma   90.00
#
_symmetry.space_group_name_H-M   'P 1'
#
loop_
_entity.id
_entity.type
_entity.pdbx_description
1 polymer ?
#
loop_
_entity_poly.entity_id
_entity_poly.type
_entity_poly.pdbx_seq_one_letter_code
_entity_poly.pdbx_strand_id
1 'polypeptide(L)'
;MTSWPFDPALWLFVGLSIAGYLRAQGRVAGWPWNRRACFLGGMGAVLLALATPIAIFDGVLFWVHMVQHLLLTLVAAPLIALSAPVTLALRAASPQARARMVSV
;
A
#
# COMPACT_ATOMS: atom_id res chain seq x y z
N MET A 1 22.53 13.02 -14.24
CA MET A 1 21.68 12.90 -13.03
C MET A 1 21.27 11.45 -12.91
N THR A 2 22.13 10.62 -12.33
CA THR A 2 21.88 9.19 -12.10
C THR A 2 21.01 9.04 -10.86
N SER A 3 19.69 9.20 -11.01
CA SER A 3 18.75 8.85 -9.97
C SER A 3 18.75 7.33 -9.82
N TRP A 4 19.36 6.87 -8.75
CA TRP A 4 19.36 5.48 -8.34
C TRP A 4 17.90 5.01 -8.18
N PRO A 5 17.54 3.76 -8.53
CA PRO A 5 16.17 3.24 -8.43
C PRO A 5 15.63 3.11 -6.98
N PHE A 6 16.39 3.61 -6.00
CA PHE A 6 15.93 3.77 -4.64
C PHE A 6 15.37 5.17 -4.51
N ASP A 7 14.12 5.35 -4.92
CA ASP A 7 13.34 6.51 -4.48
C ASP A 7 13.09 6.38 -2.97
N PRO A 8 13.75 7.17 -2.11
CA PRO A 8 13.59 7.05 -0.66
C PRO A 8 12.15 7.34 -0.23
N ALA A 9 11.40 8.16 -1.00
CA ALA A 9 10.03 8.49 -0.71
C ALA A 9 9.10 7.29 -0.89
N LEU A 10 9.31 6.48 -1.94
CA LEU A 10 8.56 5.24 -2.15
C LEU A 10 8.76 4.27 -1.00
N TRP A 11 10.01 4.01 -0.63
CA TRP A 11 10.34 3.10 0.48
C TRP A 11 9.79 3.59 1.81
N LEU A 12 9.88 4.89 2.08
CA LEU A 12 9.31 5.51 3.26
C LEU A 12 7.78 5.37 3.28
N PHE A 13 7.10 5.66 2.17
CA PHE A 13 5.65 5.55 2.04
C PHE A 13 5.17 4.11 2.26
N VAL A 14 5.83 3.14 1.63
CA VAL A 14 5.53 1.71 1.78
C VAL A 14 5.76 1.25 3.22
N GLY A 15 6.92 1.60 3.79
CA GLY A 15 7.28 1.26 5.15
C GLY A 15 6.30 1.84 6.18
N LEU A 16 5.95 3.13 6.06
CA LEU A 16 4.97 3.79 6.92
C LEU A 16 3.58 3.16 6.79
N SER A 17 3.16 2.82 5.57
CA SER A 17 1.87 2.19 5.31
C SER A 17 1.79 0.80 5.95
N ILE A 18 2.84 -0.03 5.82
CA ILE A 18 2.93 -1.35 6.48
C ILE A 18 2.96 -1.19 8.00
N ALA A 19 3.81 -0.31 8.53
CA ALA A 19 3.91 -0.08 9.97
C ALA A 19 2.58 0.42 10.56
N GLY A 20 1.90 1.34 9.88
CA GLY A 20 0.59 1.85 10.27
C GLY A 20 -0.47 0.75 10.29
N TYR A 21 -0.51 -0.08 9.24
CA TYR A 21 -1.43 -1.22 9.16
C TYR A 21 -1.18 -2.24 10.29
N LEU A 22 0.06 -2.68 10.48
CA LEU A 22 0.42 -3.65 11.53
C LEU A 22 0.17 -3.10 12.93
N ARG A 23 0.45 -1.82 13.19
CA ARG A 23 0.17 -1.16 14.47
C ARG A 23 -1.32 -1.09 14.77
N ALA A 24 -2.14 -0.73 13.78
CA ALA A 24 -3.59 -0.72 13.92
C ALA A 24 -4.16 -2.14 14.11
N GLN A 25 -3.59 -3.11 13.40
CA GLN A 25 -3.94 -4.52 13.51
C GLN A 25 -3.58 -5.13 14.87
N GLY A 26 -2.50 -4.68 15.52
CA GLY A 26 -2.18 -5.04 16.90
C GLY A 26 -3.20 -4.55 17.93
N ARG A 27 -4.04 -3.56 17.59
CA ARG A 27 -5.11 -3.04 18.46
C ARG A 27 -6.44 -3.76 18.28
N VAL A 28 -6.56 -4.63 17.28
CA VAL A 28 -7.80 -5.34 16.95
C VAL A 28 -7.57 -6.84 17.12
N ALA A 29 -8.14 -7.43 18.18
CA ALA A 29 -8.10 -8.87 18.38
C ALA A 29 -8.87 -9.61 17.27
N GLY A 30 -8.32 -10.72 16.79
CA GLY A 30 -8.99 -11.58 15.79
C GLY A 30 -8.99 -11.07 14.34
N TRP A 31 -8.15 -10.08 13.99
CA TRP A 31 -8.08 -9.61 12.59
C TRP A 31 -7.60 -10.72 11.64
N PRO A 32 -8.37 -11.04 10.58
CA PRO A 32 -8.14 -12.24 9.80
C PRO A 32 -6.87 -12.15 8.94
N TRP A 33 -6.14 -13.27 8.87
CA TRP A 33 -4.82 -13.34 8.25
C TRP A 33 -4.86 -13.06 6.74
N ASN A 34 -5.94 -13.44 6.06
CA ASN A 34 -6.16 -13.19 4.64
C ASN A 34 -6.12 -11.69 4.30
N ARG A 35 -6.69 -10.82 5.16
CA ARG A 35 -6.68 -9.37 4.95
C ARG A 35 -5.27 -8.78 5.11
N ARG A 36 -4.47 -9.33 6.02
CA ARG A 36 -3.06 -8.97 6.17
C ARG A 36 -2.26 -9.38 4.93
N ALA A 37 -2.47 -10.60 4.45
CA ALA A 37 -1.83 -11.10 3.23
C ALA A 37 -2.20 -10.25 2.00
N CYS A 38 -3.47 -9.83 1.86
CA CYS A 38 -3.87 -8.91 0.80
C CYS A 38 -3.18 -7.54 0.91
N PHE A 39 -3.04 -6.97 2.11
CA PHE A 39 -2.35 -5.69 2.28
C PHE A 39 -0.87 -5.78 1.89
N LEU A 40 -0.18 -6.80 2.39
CA LEU A 40 1.24 -7.02 2.09
C LEU A 40 1.45 -7.36 0.61
N GLY A 41 0.57 -8.17 0.02
CA GLY A 41 0.59 -8.50 -1.41
C GLY A 41 0.36 -7.27 -2.29
N GLY A 42 -0.60 -6.42 -1.94
CA GLY A 42 -0.85 -5.16 -2.65
C GLY A 42 0.34 -4.19 -2.56
N MET A 43 0.96 -4.09 -1.38
CA MET A 43 2.16 -3.26 -1.20
C MET A 43 3.38 -3.82 -1.93
N GLY A 44 3.51 -5.15 -1.99
CA GLY A 44 4.50 -5.83 -2.82
C GLY A 44 4.31 -5.55 -4.30
N ALA A 45 3.06 -5.52 -4.79
CA ALA A 45 2.75 -5.14 -6.17
C ALA A 45 3.10 -3.67 -6.46
N VAL A 46 2.86 -2.74 -5.52
CA VAL A 46 3.29 -1.33 -5.63
C VAL A 46 4.81 -1.23 -5.75
N LEU A 47 5.56 -1.93 -4.88
CA LEU A 47 7.02 -1.97 -4.98
C LEU A 47 7.49 -2.59 -6.29
N LEU A 48 6.86 -3.67 -6.75
CA LEU A 48 7.22 -4.30 -8.02
C LEU A 48 6.98 -3.39 -9.22
N ALA A 49 5.90 -2.60 -9.21
CA ALA A 49 5.59 -1.63 -10.26
C ALA A 49 6.50 -0.38 -10.24
N LEU A 50 6.95 0.07 -9.07
CA LEU A 50 7.61 1.37 -8.91
C LEU A 50 9.11 1.30 -8.58
N ALA A 51 9.58 0.22 -7.93
CA ALA A 51 10.98 0.02 -7.56
C ALA A 51 11.77 -0.80 -8.60
N THR A 52 11.09 -1.38 -9.60
CA THR A 52 11.80 -1.98 -10.74
C THR A 52 12.34 -0.87 -11.64
N PRO A 53 13.61 -0.96 -12.08
CA PRO A 53 14.23 0.04 -12.95
C PRO A 53 13.71 -0.11 -14.38
N ILE A 54 12.41 0.02 -14.57
CA ILE A 54 11.77 0.17 -15.88
C ILE A 54 12.12 1.56 -16.47
N ALA A 55 12.51 2.51 -15.62
CA ALA A 55 12.95 3.86 -15.99
C ALA A 55 14.27 3.92 -16.80
N ILE A 56 15.02 2.81 -16.92
CA ILE A 56 16.22 2.78 -17.78
C ILE A 56 15.86 2.47 -19.24
N PHE A 57 14.64 1.97 -19.51
CA PHE A 57 14.12 1.66 -20.85
C PHE A 57 12.92 2.53 -21.25
N ASP A 58 12.79 3.72 -20.65
CA ASP A 58 11.70 4.67 -20.89
C ASP A 58 11.57 5.11 -22.37
N GLY A 59 12.54 4.76 -23.21
CA GLY A 59 12.51 4.99 -24.66
C GLY A 59 12.11 3.80 -25.55
N VAL A 60 11.88 2.57 -25.03
CA VAL A 60 11.85 1.37 -25.91
C VAL A 60 10.55 0.55 -25.89
N LEU A 61 9.77 0.41 -24.80
CA LEU A 61 8.56 -0.44 -24.81
C LEU A 61 7.35 0.19 -24.08
N PHE A 62 6.43 0.78 -24.85
CA PHE A 62 5.06 1.16 -24.41
C PHE A 62 4.36 0.05 -23.60
N TRP A 63 4.63 -1.21 -23.93
CA TRP A 63 4.07 -2.37 -23.25
C TRP A 63 4.46 -2.45 -21.77
N VAL A 64 5.70 -2.08 -21.40
CA VAL A 64 6.14 -2.15 -20.00
C VAL A 64 5.41 -1.12 -19.14
N HIS A 65 5.19 0.09 -19.67
CA HIS A 65 4.37 1.12 -19.00
C HIS A 65 2.91 0.68 -18.83
N MET A 66 2.35 -0.02 -19.82
CA MET A 66 1.00 -0.59 -19.71
C MET A 66 0.94 -1.72 -18.67
N VAL A 67 1.93 -2.59 -18.61
CA VAL A 67 2.02 -3.63 -17.56
C VAL A 67 2.10 -2.98 -16.18
N GLN A 68 2.88 -1.90 -16.02
CA GLN A 68 2.90 -1.13 -14.77
C GLN A 68 1.51 -0.58 -14.40
N HIS A 69 0.81 0.05 -15.35
CA HIS A 69 -0.55 0.55 -15.12
C HIS A 69 -1.54 -0.56 -14.75
N LEU A 70 -1.49 -1.69 -15.45
CA LEU A 70 -2.37 -2.84 -15.19
C LEU A 70 -2.05 -3.49 -13.85
N LEU A 71 -0.78 -3.62 -13.48
CA LEU A 71 -0.39 -4.16 -12.19
C LEU A 71 -0.89 -3.27 -11.04
N LEU A 72 -0.78 -1.95 -11.17
CA LEU A 72 -1.29 -1.02 -10.16
C LEU A 72 -2.82 -1.04 -10.06
N THR A 73 -3.52 -1.05 -11.19
CA THR A 73 -4.99 -0.94 -11.23
C THR A 73 -5.71 -2.25 -10.96
N LEU A 74 -5.18 -3.38 -11.42
CA LEU A 74 -5.84 -4.70 -11.34
C LEU A 74 -5.29 -5.58 -10.22
N VAL A 75 -4.08 -5.33 -9.73
CA VAL A 75 -3.47 -6.15 -8.66
C VAL A 75 -3.35 -5.33 -7.38
N ALA A 76 -2.60 -4.22 -7.41
CA ALA A 76 -2.35 -3.45 -6.19
C ALA A 76 -3.64 -2.86 -5.61
N ALA A 77 -4.43 -2.14 -6.41
CA ALA A 77 -5.63 -1.47 -5.92
C ALA A 77 -6.69 -2.46 -5.36
N PRO A 78 -7.03 -3.58 -6.03
CA PRO A 78 -8.00 -4.54 -5.47
C PRO A 78 -7.48 -5.26 -4.23
N LEU A 79 -6.20 -5.63 -4.19
CA LEU A 79 -5.61 -6.26 -3.00
C LEU A 79 -5.63 -5.30 -1.79
N ILE A 80 -5.30 -4.03 -2.01
CA ILE A 80 -5.37 -2.99 -0.98
C ILE A 80 -6.83 -2.77 -0.56
N ALA A 81 -7.79 -2.74 -1.48
CA ALA A 81 -9.21 -2.61 -1.15
C ALA A 81 -9.72 -3.79 -0.32
N LEU A 82 -9.37 -5.03 -0.71
CA LEU A 82 -9.76 -6.26 -0.01
C LEU A 82 -9.14 -6.39 1.38
N SER A 83 -7.98 -5.76 1.61
CA SER A 83 -7.38 -5.71 2.94
C SER A 83 -8.20 -4.91 3.96
N ALA A 84 -9.23 -4.20 3.51
CA ALA A 84 -10.15 -3.35 4.28
C ALA A 84 -9.44 -2.46 5.32
N PRO A 85 -8.49 -1.61 4.87
CA PRO A 85 -7.70 -0.77 5.76
C PRO A 85 -8.59 0.25 6.49
N VAL A 86 -9.67 0.72 5.84
CA VAL A 86 -10.66 1.62 6.45
C VAL A 86 -11.40 0.92 7.58
N THR A 87 -11.82 -0.33 7.39
CA THR A 87 -12.49 -1.12 8.44
C THR A 87 -11.54 -1.39 9.61
N LEU A 88 -10.28 -1.68 9.33
CA LEU A 88 -9.24 -1.82 10.35
C LEU A 88 -9.05 -0.51 11.12
N ALA A 89 -8.94 0.62 10.43
CA ALA A 89 -8.79 1.93 11.04
C ALA A 89 -9.98 2.28 11.94
N LEU A 90 -11.21 1.99 11.50
CA LEU A 90 -12.42 2.19 12.29
C LEU A 90 -12.50 1.26 13.52
N ARG A 91 -12.06 0.01 13.40
CA ARG A 91 -12.02 -0.93 14.54
C ARG A 91 -10.87 -0.64 15.51
N ALA A 92 -9.76 -0.11 15.02
CA ALA A 92 -8.63 0.31 15.83
C ALA A 92 -8.83 1.70 16.44
N ALA A 93 -9.77 2.49 15.92
CA ALA A 93 -10.14 3.79 16.47
C ALA A 93 -10.91 3.58 17.79
N SER A 94 -10.32 4.08 18.88
CA SER A 94 -10.97 4.10 20.19
C SER A 94 -12.18 5.06 20.18
N PRO A 95 -13.12 4.93 21.13
CA PRO A 95 -14.26 5.86 21.27
C PRO A 95 -13.84 7.34 21.30
N GLN A 96 -12.64 7.64 21.82
CA GLN A 96 -12.06 8.98 21.90
C GLN A 96 -11.64 9.54 20.53
N ALA A 97 -11.18 8.70 19.60
CA ALA A 97 -10.89 9.10 18.22
C ALA A 97 -12.18 9.36 17.43
N ARG A 98 -13.24 8.59 17.71
CA ARG A 98 -14.58 8.79 17.15
C ARG A 98 -15.20 10.12 17.63
N ALA A 99 -15.02 10.46 18.90
CA ALA A 99 -15.50 11.73 19.46
C ALA A 99 -14.83 12.97 18.83
N ARG A 100 -13.53 12.88 18.50
CA ARG A 100 -12.80 13.98 17.84
C ARG A 100 -13.17 14.22 16.38
N MET A 101 -13.73 13.22 15.69
CA MET A 101 -14.18 13.38 14.30
C MET A 101 -15.60 13.95 14.18
N VAL A 102 -16.41 13.85 15.23
CA VAL A 102 -17.79 14.39 15.25
C VAL A 102 -17.82 15.84 15.75
N SER A 103 -16.73 16.33 16.34
CA SER A 103 -16.63 17.69 16.86
C SER A 103 -16.00 18.70 15.88
N VAL A 104 -15.91 18.37 14.59
CA VAL A 104 -15.44 19.25 13.51
C VAL A 104 -16.59 19.45 12.53
#